data_AF-A0A0D2J452-F1
#
_entry.id   AF-A0A0D2J452-F1
#
_cell.length_a   1.000
_cell.length_b   1.000
_cell.length_c   1.000
_cell.angle_alpha   90.00
_cell.angle_beta   90.00
_cell.angle_gamma   90.00
#
_symmetry.space_group_name_H-M   'P 1'
#
loop_
_entity.id
_entity.type
_entity.pdbx_description
1 polymer ?
#
loop_
_entity_poly.entity_id
_entity_poly.type
_entity_poly.pdbx_seq_one_letter_code
_entity_poly.pdbx_strand_id
1 'polypeptide(L)'
;MAPHPPFAGGGVVTFDHPCDYFTAGKVKACTLSLSVLVAIEMFNAFNALSEDNSLLTLPPWSNPWLSVATAVSLGLHCLILYVPFLADIFSIVPLTLPEWGLVMIFALPVILIDEILKTLGRRFFGVKHTRRASHAGGGAAKRQKAE
;
A
#
# COMPACT_ATOMS: atom_id res chain seq x y z
N MET A 1 9.54 -36.38 -13.36
CA MET A 1 8.53 -36.14 -12.31
C MET A 1 9.22 -35.33 -11.20
N ALA A 2 9.13 -34.00 -11.23
CA ALA A 2 9.68 -33.13 -10.19
C ALA A 2 8.52 -32.34 -9.55
N PRO A 3 8.53 -32.12 -8.22
CA PRO A 3 7.45 -31.45 -7.52
C PRO A 3 7.45 -29.97 -7.90
N HIS A 4 6.34 -29.51 -8.46
CA HIS A 4 6.13 -28.12 -8.83
C HIS A 4 5.69 -27.33 -7.58
N PRO A 5 6.36 -26.22 -7.23
CA PRO A 5 5.75 -25.26 -6.33
C PRO A 5 4.57 -24.57 -7.06
N PRO A 6 3.40 -24.42 -6.43
CA PRO A 6 2.17 -23.94 -7.09
C PRO A 6 2.18 -22.46 -7.51
N PHE A 7 3.28 -21.73 -7.28
CA PHE A 7 3.36 -20.28 -7.49
C PHE A 7 4.26 -19.86 -8.66
N ALA A 8 4.96 -20.79 -9.30
CA ALA A 8 5.80 -20.49 -10.47
C ALA A 8 5.04 -20.95 -11.73
N GLY A 9 4.30 -20.03 -12.35
CA GLY A 9 3.69 -20.27 -13.65
C GLY A 9 4.74 -20.59 -14.70
N GLY A 10 4.88 -21.88 -15.05
CA GLY A 10 5.13 -22.41 -16.39
C GLY A 10 6.30 -21.90 -17.25
N GLY A 11 7.17 -21.04 -16.76
CA GLY A 11 8.33 -20.53 -17.49
C GLY A 11 9.60 -20.83 -16.71
N VAL A 12 10.22 -21.98 -16.97
CA VAL A 12 11.64 -22.12 -16.67
C VAL A 12 12.32 -21.03 -17.52
N VAL A 13 12.90 -20.01 -16.89
CA VAL A 13 13.68 -19.01 -17.62
C VAL A 13 14.97 -19.71 -18.03
N THR A 14 14.90 -20.50 -19.11
CA THR A 14 16.06 -21.13 -19.73
C THR A 14 16.83 -20.04 -20.44
N PHE A 15 17.93 -19.62 -19.82
CA PHE A 15 18.91 -18.76 -20.45
C PHE A 15 19.76 -19.65 -21.37
N ASP A 16 19.80 -19.35 -22.66
CA ASP A 16 20.66 -20.05 -23.62
C ASP A 16 22.15 -19.87 -23.27
N HIS A 17 22.52 -18.74 -22.64
CA HIS A 17 23.88 -18.45 -22.19
C HIS A 17 23.92 -18.09 -20.68
N PRO A 18 24.85 -18.66 -19.88
CA PRO A 18 24.94 -18.40 -18.43
C PRO A 18 25.15 -16.92 -18.07
N CYS A 19 25.77 -16.15 -18.97
CA CYS A 19 26.08 -14.74 -18.76
C CYS A 19 24.84 -13.82 -18.82
N ASP A 20 23.77 -14.24 -19.49
CA ASP A 20 22.55 -13.44 -19.66
C ASP A 20 21.78 -13.23 -18.34
N TYR A 21 22.02 -14.12 -17.37
CA TYR A 21 21.50 -13.98 -16.02
C TYR A 21 22.00 -12.69 -15.33
N PHE A 22 23.26 -12.31 -15.53
CA PHE A 22 23.86 -11.14 -14.86
C PHE A 22 23.46 -9.81 -15.48
N THR A 23 23.02 -9.82 -16.74
CA THR A 23 22.56 -8.63 -17.47
C THR A 23 21.04 -8.54 -17.41
N ALA A 24 20.34 -9.43 -18.11
CA ALA A 24 18.90 -9.42 -18.23
C ALA A 24 18.21 -9.76 -16.91
N GLY A 25 18.72 -10.76 -16.19
CA GLY A 25 18.17 -11.17 -14.88
C GLY A 25 18.28 -10.07 -13.82
N LYS A 26 19.40 -9.34 -13.79
CA LYS A 26 19.60 -8.22 -12.86
C LYS A 26 18.58 -7.10 -13.07
N VAL A 27 18.41 -6.65 -14.30
CA VAL A 27 17.48 -5.56 -14.63
C VAL A 27 16.03 -5.95 -14.35
N LYS A 28 15.65 -7.19 -14.72
CA LYS A 28 14.34 -7.77 -14.38
C LYS A 28 14.08 -7.77 -12.88
N ALA A 29 15.03 -8.28 -12.08
CA ALA A 29 14.90 -8.35 -10.63
C ALA A 29 14.80 -6.95 -9.98
N CYS A 30 15.59 -5.99 -10.44
CA CYS A 30 15.51 -4.59 -9.99
C CYS A 30 14.13 -3.99 -10.28
N THR A 31 13.59 -4.23 -11.48
CA THR A 31 12.26 -3.70 -11.86
C THR A 31 11.13 -4.34 -11.06
N LEU A 32 11.19 -5.65 -10.82
CA LEU A 32 10.24 -6.36 -9.96
C LEU A 32 10.29 -5.83 -8.53
N SER A 33 11.50 -5.66 -7.97
CA SER A 33 11.69 -5.12 -6.62
C SER A 33 11.11 -3.72 -6.48
N LEU A 34 11.44 -2.83 -7.42
CA LEU A 34 10.92 -1.47 -7.46
C LEU A 34 9.38 -1.46 -7.59
N SER A 35 8.82 -2.32 -8.44
CA SER A 35 7.37 -2.42 -8.62
C SER A 35 6.64 -2.94 -7.38
N VAL A 36 7.22 -3.92 -6.66
CA VAL A 36 6.70 -4.39 -5.37
C VAL A 36 6.72 -3.28 -4.33
N LEU A 37 7.83 -2.54 -4.22
CA LEU A 37 7.94 -1.42 -3.29
C LEU A 37 6.88 -0.36 -3.57
N VAL A 38 6.76 0.08 -4.83
CA VAL A 38 5.76 1.07 -5.23
C VAL A 38 4.35 0.55 -4.96
N ALA A 39 4.06 -0.72 -5.27
CA ALA A 39 2.76 -1.33 -4.98
C ALA A 39 2.44 -1.33 -3.48
N ILE A 40 3.41 -1.69 -2.62
CA ILE A 40 3.26 -1.66 -1.16
C ILE A 40 2.94 -0.25 -0.67
N GLU A 41 3.67 0.77 -1.12
CA GLU A 41 3.44 2.16 -0.72
C GLU A 41 2.05 2.66 -1.16
N MET A 42 1.63 2.33 -2.38
CA MET A 42 0.29 2.67 -2.86
C MET A 42 -0.80 1.96 -2.07
N PHE A 43 -0.61 0.67 -1.74
CA PHE A 43 -1.54 -0.07 -0.90
C PHE A 43 -1.61 0.47 0.53
N ASN A 44 -0.48 0.89 1.11
CA ASN A 44 -0.46 1.58 2.40
C ASN A 44 -1.23 2.91 2.35
N ALA A 45 -1.07 3.70 1.28
CA ALA A 45 -1.87 4.92 1.08
C ALA A 45 -3.38 4.61 0.97
N PHE A 46 -3.76 3.53 0.28
CA PHE A 46 -5.15 3.06 0.25
C PHE A 46 -5.64 2.54 1.61
N ASN A 47 -4.76 1.91 2.41
CA ASN A 47 -5.08 1.45 3.76
C ASN A 47 -5.28 2.60 4.75
N ALA A 48 -4.48 3.66 4.65
CA ALA A 48 -4.67 4.90 5.41
C ALA A 48 -6.00 5.59 5.07
N LEU A 49 -6.40 5.58 3.79
CA LEU A 49 -7.73 6.05 3.38
C LEU A 49 -8.86 5.20 3.98
N SER A 50 -8.67 3.87 4.05
CA SER A 50 -9.58 2.94 4.72
C SER A 50 -9.58 3.09 6.25
N GLU A 51 -8.53 3.68 6.84
CA GLU A 51 -8.42 3.93 8.29
C GLU A 51 -9.34 5.04 8.76
N ASP A 52 -9.37 6.17 8.04
CA ASP A 52 -10.25 7.29 8.36
C ASP A 52 -11.72 6.91 8.22
N ASN A 53 -12.07 5.96 7.34
CA ASN A 53 -13.43 5.47 7.14
C ASN A 53 -13.43 4.01 6.67
N SER A 54 -14.06 3.11 7.43
CA SER A 54 -14.15 1.69 7.08
C SER A 54 -14.63 1.48 5.64
N LEU A 55 -13.87 0.74 4.83
CA LEU A 55 -14.12 0.40 3.42
C LEU A 55 -15.52 -0.19 3.12
N LEU A 56 -16.26 -0.63 4.15
CA LEU A 56 -17.56 -1.27 4.00
C LEU A 56 -18.76 -0.33 4.22
N THR A 57 -18.55 0.90 4.71
CA THR A 57 -19.67 1.78 5.09
C THR A 57 -19.79 3.09 4.33
N LEU A 58 -18.75 3.57 3.61
CA LEU A 58 -18.86 4.72 2.71
C LEU A 58 -17.98 4.56 1.45
N PRO A 59 -18.43 5.06 0.29
CA PRO A 59 -17.71 4.93 -0.98
C PRO A 59 -16.37 5.71 -0.96
N PRO A 60 -15.38 5.30 -1.77
CA PRO A 60 -14.01 5.85 -1.79
C PRO A 60 -13.86 7.34 -2.19
N TRP A 61 -14.97 8.10 -2.25
CA TRP A 61 -15.03 9.48 -2.71
C TRP A 61 -15.07 10.54 -1.61
N SER A 62 -14.92 10.19 -0.32
CA SER A 62 -14.88 11.21 0.76
C SER A 62 -13.68 12.15 0.67
N ASN A 63 -12.55 11.69 0.13
CA ASN A 63 -11.40 12.54 -0.20
C ASN A 63 -10.88 12.21 -1.62
N PRO A 64 -11.54 12.77 -2.65
CA PRO A 64 -11.20 12.47 -4.03
C PRO A 64 -9.80 12.97 -4.41
N TRP A 65 -9.30 14.02 -3.75
CA TRP A 65 -7.95 14.55 -4.01
C TRP A 65 -6.85 13.56 -3.61
N LEU A 66 -6.99 12.91 -2.45
CA LEU A 66 -6.03 11.89 -2.02
C LEU A 66 -6.09 10.64 -2.92
N SER A 67 -7.31 10.18 -3.25
CA SER A 67 -7.51 9.05 -4.16
C SER A 67 -6.94 9.32 -5.55
N VAL A 68 -7.14 10.54 -6.08
CA VAL A 68 -6.56 10.97 -7.36
C VAL A 68 -5.03 11.03 -7.25
N ALA A 69 -4.45 11.52 -6.16
CA ALA A 69 -3.00 11.53 -5.99
C ALA A 69 -2.41 10.11 -6.01
N THR A 70 -3.02 9.14 -5.33
CA THR A 70 -2.62 7.74 -5.36
C THR A 70 -2.79 7.13 -6.77
N ALA A 71 -3.91 7.40 -7.44
CA ALA A 71 -4.16 6.92 -8.80
C ALA A 71 -3.17 7.51 -9.83
N VAL A 72 -2.84 8.81 -9.70
CA VAL A 72 -1.83 9.48 -10.52
C VAL A 72 -0.45 8.88 -10.27
N SER A 73 -0.11 8.55 -9.02
CA SER A 73 1.16 7.89 -8.70
C SER A 73 1.26 6.50 -9.33
N LEU A 74 0.19 5.70 -9.29
CA LEU A 74 0.13 4.42 -10.00
C LEU A 74 0.23 4.60 -11.53
N GLY A 75 -0.46 5.62 -12.08
CA GLY A 75 -0.38 5.98 -13.48
C GLY A 75 1.03 6.39 -13.92
N LEU A 76 1.74 7.13 -13.08
CA LEU A 76 3.12 7.51 -13.32
C LEU A 76 4.05 6.28 -13.29
N HIS A 77 3.83 5.34 -12.37
CA HIS A 77 4.56 4.06 -12.35
C HIS A 77 4.34 3.24 -13.63
N CYS A 78 3.11 3.21 -14.15
CA CYS A 78 2.84 2.60 -15.46
C CYS A 78 3.52 3.38 -16.59
N LEU A 79 3.53 4.72 -16.52
CA LEU A 79 4.17 5.57 -17.53
C LEU A 79 5.68 5.29 -17.60
N ILE A 80 6.37 5.19 -16.47
CA ILE A 80 7.81 4.90 -16.48
C ILE A 80 8.13 3.51 -17.05
N LEU A 81 7.24 2.52 -16.84
CA LEU A 81 7.44 1.14 -17.30
C LEU A 81 7.17 0.96 -18.80
N TYR A 82 6.18 1.68 -19.35
CA TYR A 82 5.73 1.48 -20.73
C TYR A 82 6.20 2.56 -21.70
N VAL A 83 6.69 3.71 -21.22
CA VAL A 83 7.30 4.72 -22.08
C VAL A 83 8.79 4.40 -22.26
N PRO A 84 9.25 4.06 -23.48
CA PRO A 84 10.60 3.57 -23.71
C PRO A 84 11.68 4.59 -23.30
N PHE A 85 11.43 5.89 -23.50
CA PHE A 85 12.35 6.95 -23.07
C PHE A 85 12.61 6.94 -21.55
N LEU A 86 11.56 6.71 -20.74
CA LEU A 86 11.71 6.66 -19.29
C LEU A 86 12.28 5.32 -18.85
N ALA A 87 11.87 4.22 -19.50
CA ALA A 87 12.38 2.89 -19.22
C ALA A 87 13.90 2.80 -19.43
N ASP A 88 14.43 3.45 -20.48
CA ASP A 88 15.86 3.52 -20.75
C ASP A 88 16.62 4.31 -19.68
N ILE A 89 16.08 5.47 -19.25
CA ILE A 89 16.70 6.32 -18.21
C ILE A 89 16.79 5.57 -16.88
N PHE A 90 15.72 4.88 -16.48
CA PHE A 90 15.69 4.13 -15.22
C PHE A 90 16.28 2.72 -15.36
N SER A 91 16.70 2.33 -16.57
CA SER A 91 17.18 0.97 -16.88
C SER A 91 16.25 -0.10 -16.33
N ILE A 92 14.96 0.02 -16.65
CA ILE A 92 13.89 -0.90 -16.25
C ILE A 92 13.26 -1.55 -17.47
N VAL A 93 12.63 -2.71 -17.27
CA VAL A 93 11.95 -3.45 -18.34
C VAL A 93 10.44 -3.51 -18.13
N PRO A 94 9.63 -3.50 -19.19
CA PRO A 94 8.19 -3.65 -19.05
C PRO A 94 7.85 -5.02 -18.45
N LEU A 95 6.96 -5.02 -17.45
CA LEU A 95 6.47 -6.23 -16.79
C LEU A 95 5.36 -6.90 -17.59
N THR A 96 5.40 -8.22 -17.65
CA THR A 96 4.34 -9.07 -18.19
C THR A 96 3.24 -9.36 -17.14
N LEU A 97 2.06 -9.81 -17.58
CA LEU A 97 0.96 -10.18 -16.68
C LEU A 97 1.33 -11.19 -15.56
N PRO A 98 2.08 -12.29 -15.80
CA PRO A 98 2.48 -13.19 -14.71
C PRO A 98 3.46 -12.53 -13.72
N GLU A 99 4.34 -11.66 -14.19
CA GLU A 99 5.24 -10.88 -13.34
C GLU A 99 4.47 -9.88 -12.46
N TRP A 100 3.42 -9.26 -12.99
CA TRP A 100 2.47 -8.47 -12.21
C TRP A 100 1.74 -9.31 -11.15
N GLY A 101 1.39 -10.56 -11.47
CA GLY A 101 0.85 -11.51 -10.49
C GLY A 101 1.81 -11.72 -9.31
N LEU A 102 3.11 -11.83 -9.57
CA LEU A 102 4.13 -11.93 -8.53
C LEU A 102 4.20 -10.66 -7.69
N VAL A 103 4.19 -9.48 -8.32
CA VAL A 103 4.16 -8.19 -7.61
C VAL A 103 2.99 -8.13 -6.63
N MET A 104 1.79 -8.53 -7.08
CA MET A 104 0.59 -8.58 -6.24
C MET A 104 0.73 -9.57 -5.07
N ILE A 105 1.24 -10.78 -5.32
CA ILE A 105 1.42 -11.80 -4.27
C ILE A 105 2.33 -11.28 -3.13
N PHE A 106 3.38 -10.54 -3.46
CA PHE A 106 4.30 -9.99 -2.46
C PHE A 106 3.78 -8.73 -1.76
N ALA A 107 2.93 -7.96 -2.43
CA ALA A 107 2.39 -6.71 -1.88
C ALA A 107 1.12 -6.91 -1.02
N LEU A 108 0.29 -7.93 -1.33
CA LEU A 108 -0.95 -8.24 -0.60
C LEU A 108 -0.77 -8.52 0.91
N PRO A 109 0.29 -9.21 1.38
CA PRO A 109 0.50 -9.45 2.81
C PRO A 109 0.60 -8.17 3.65
N VAL A 110 1.10 -7.07 3.08
CA VAL A 110 1.20 -5.78 3.79
C VAL A 110 -0.20 -5.27 4.15
N ILE A 111 -1.15 -5.36 3.21
CA ILE A 111 -2.55 -4.99 3.44
C ILE A 111 -3.17 -5.81 4.57
N LEU A 112 -2.91 -7.11 4.57
CA LEU A 112 -3.44 -8.01 5.58
C LEU A 112 -2.90 -7.65 6.97
N ILE A 113 -1.60 -7.35 7.07
CA ILE A 113 -0.96 -6.95 8.32
C ILE A 113 -1.56 -5.63 8.83
N ASP A 114 -1.71 -4.63 7.96
CA ASP A 114 -2.27 -3.31 8.32
C ASP A 114 -3.70 -3.41 8.85
N GLU A 115 -4.58 -4.17 8.18
CA GLU A 115 -5.98 -4.30 8.63
C GLU A 115 -6.09 -5.13 9.92
N ILE A 116 -5.19 -6.10 10.14
CA ILE A 116 -5.08 -6.82 11.42
C ILE A 116 -4.66 -5.85 12.53
N LEU A 117 -3.58 -5.09 12.35
CA LEU A 117 -3.09 -4.12 13.35
C LEU A 117 -4.17 -3.10 13.71
N LYS A 118 -4.88 -2.58 12.71
CA LYS A 118 -6.00 -1.64 12.87
C LYS A 118 -7.18 -2.27 13.62
N THR A 119 -7.50 -3.53 13.35
CA THR A 119 -8.56 -4.25 14.04
C THR A 119 -8.21 -4.56 15.49
N LEU A 120 -6.96 -4.95 15.77
CA LEU A 120 -6.47 -5.11 17.13
C LEU A 120 -6.42 -3.76 17.86
N GLY A 121 -5.97 -2.69 17.19
CA GLY A 121 -5.94 -1.33 17.72
C GLY A 121 -7.31 -0.87 18.19
N ARG A 122 -8.35 -1.02 17.35
CA ARG A 122 -9.75 -0.72 17.72
C ARG A 122 -10.23 -1.55 18.90
N ARG A 123 -9.92 -2.85 18.94
CA ARG A 123 -10.36 -3.77 20.01
C ARG A 123 -9.66 -3.52 21.35
N PHE A 124 -8.37 -3.17 21.34
CA PHE A 124 -7.57 -2.98 22.55
C PHE A 124 -7.55 -1.53 23.06
N PHE A 125 -7.52 -0.53 22.17
CA PHE A 125 -7.44 0.89 22.54
C PHE A 125 -8.79 1.62 22.54
N GLY A 126 -9.86 1.02 21.99
CA GLY A 126 -11.22 1.59 21.96
C GLY A 126 -11.90 1.76 23.33
N VAL A 127 -11.23 1.47 24.45
CA VAL A 127 -11.79 1.55 25.82
C VAL A 127 -11.42 2.84 26.56
N LYS A 128 -10.75 3.83 25.96
CA LYS A 128 -10.40 5.08 26.67
C LYS A 128 -10.70 6.36 25.90
N HIS A 129 -11.98 6.67 25.68
CA HIS A 129 -12.40 8.07 25.51
C HIS A 129 -13.63 8.49 26.33
N THR A 130 -14.00 7.73 27.38
CA THR A 130 -14.86 8.25 28.45
C THR A 130 -13.99 8.85 29.54
N ARG A 131 -13.73 10.17 29.48
CA ARG A 131 -13.53 11.10 30.62
C ARG A 131 -12.81 12.38 30.14
N ARG A 132 -13.51 13.26 29.44
CA ARG A 132 -13.15 14.69 29.43
C ARG A 132 -14.31 15.64 29.14
N ALA A 133 -15.55 15.20 29.41
CA ALA A 133 -16.75 16.04 29.32
C ALA A 133 -17.42 16.27 30.68
N SER A 134 -16.67 16.23 31.79
CA SER A 134 -17.22 16.45 33.14
C SER A 134 -16.52 17.54 33.96
N HIS A 135 -15.71 18.40 33.33
CA HIS A 135 -15.06 19.52 34.06
C HIS A 135 -15.40 20.91 33.51
N ALA A 136 -16.50 21.03 32.75
CA ALA A 136 -16.99 22.29 32.20
C ALA A 136 -18.33 22.77 32.81
N GLY A 137 -18.72 22.29 34.00
CA GLY A 137 -20.11 22.45 34.46
C GLY A 137 -20.35 22.62 35.95
N GLY A 138 -19.58 23.43 36.67
CA GLY A 138 -19.94 23.77 38.05
C GLY A 138 -19.09 24.88 38.66
N GLY A 139 -19.59 26.12 38.64
CA GLY A 139 -18.95 27.20 39.41
C GLY A 139 -19.26 28.65 39.06
N ALA A 140 -20.23 28.95 38.20
CA ALA A 140 -20.80 30.29 38.13
C ALA A 140 -21.93 30.39 39.18
N ALA A 141 -21.63 30.87 40.40
CA ALA A 141 -22.53 31.63 41.27
C ALA A 141 -22.02 31.65 42.73
N LYS A 142 -21.40 32.76 43.15
CA LYS A 142 -21.75 33.42 44.42
C LYS A 142 -21.23 34.85 44.44
N ARG A 143 -22.17 35.76 44.19
CA ARG A 143 -22.13 37.20 44.46
C ARG A 143 -22.67 37.39 45.88
N GLN A 144 -21.88 37.96 46.80
CA GLN A 144 -22.30 38.53 48.10
C GLN A 144 -21.17 39.50 48.53
N LYS A 145 -21.29 40.82 48.32
CA LYS A 145 -21.86 41.86 49.22
C LYS A 145 -21.20 41.88 50.62
N ALA A 146 -20.38 42.89 50.88
CA ALA A 146 -20.42 43.77 52.07
C ALA A 146 -19.16 44.67 52.12
N GLU A 147 -19.30 45.90 51.63
CA GLU A 147 -18.78 47.09 52.32
C GLU A 147 -19.93 47.65 53.16
#